data_AF-A0A378AE43-F1
#
_entry.id   AF-A0A378AE43-F1
#
_cell.length_a   1.000
_cell.length_b   1.000
_cell.length_c   1.000
_cell.angle_alpha   90.00
_cell.angle_beta   90.00
_cell.angle_gamma   90.00
#
_symmetry.space_group_name_H-M   'P 1'
#
loop_
_entity.id
_entity.type
_entity.pdbx_description
1 polymer ?
#
loop_
_entity_poly.entity_id
_entity_poly.type
_entity_poly.pdbx_seq_one_letter_code
_entity_poly.pdbx_strand_id
1 'polypeptide(L)'
;MAELSPKQHYLKHLGQLKNERTSFEEHWRELAEFIDPRSTRFLTTERNNGSKRNTRIVDPTASKAARTLQSGMLSGITSPTRPWFKLATPDPEMMQYGPVKRWLDVVMTRMNDVMNRSNVYQSLPIIYRHLGVFGTAAMAVLEDDEDVIRTHPLPIGSYYLSNSHRCQSIPRIAFSSMTARQIGYAVWPGQRQ
;
A
#
# COMPACT_ATOMS: atom_id res chain seq x y z
N MET A 1 -0.14 11.93 -37.08
CA MET A 1 0.80 11.51 -36.02
C MET A 1 0.57 10.04 -35.76
N ALA A 2 1.58 9.18 -35.88
CA ALA A 2 1.41 7.74 -35.64
C ALA A 2 0.95 7.50 -34.20
N GLU A 3 -0.15 6.78 -34.01
CA GLU A 3 -0.63 6.39 -32.68
C GLU A 3 0.41 5.51 -32.01
N LEU A 4 0.86 5.90 -30.81
CA LEU A 4 1.79 5.11 -30.03
C LEU A 4 1.11 3.80 -29.62
N SER A 5 1.81 2.68 -29.76
CA SER A 5 1.37 1.41 -29.18
C SER A 5 1.13 1.59 -27.67
N PRO A 6 0.12 0.93 -27.06
CA PRO A 6 -0.14 1.02 -25.62
C PRO A 6 1.11 0.79 -24.76
N LYS A 7 1.98 -0.15 -25.19
CA LYS A 7 3.28 -0.40 -24.54
C LYS A 7 4.21 0.81 -24.58
N GLN A 8 4.32 1.48 -25.72
CA GLN A 8 5.17 2.65 -25.89
C GLN A 8 4.65 3.83 -25.06
N HIS A 9 3.34 4.01 -24.99
CA HIS A 9 2.71 5.01 -24.13
C HIS A 9 3.07 4.78 -22.65
N TYR A 10 2.94 3.55 -22.15
CA TYR A 10 3.28 3.23 -20.76
C TYR A 10 4.76 3.37 -20.44
N LEU A 11 5.65 2.98 -21.35
CA LEU A 11 7.09 3.14 -21.16
C LEU A 11 7.51 4.61 -21.11
N LYS A 12 6.93 5.46 -21.98
CA LYS A 12 7.17 6.91 -21.95
C LYS A 12 6.73 7.51 -20.63
N HIS A 13 5.53 7.18 -20.17
CA HIS A 13 5.00 7.67 -18.91
C HIS A 13 5.84 7.16 -17.72
N LEU A 14 6.28 5.90 -17.73
CA LEU A 14 7.18 5.38 -16.71
C LEU A 14 8.51 6.14 -16.65
N GLY A 15 9.07 6.53 -17.80
CA GLY A 15 10.27 7.37 -17.86
C GLY A 15 10.07 8.73 -17.19
N GLN A 16 8.91 9.37 -17.39
CA GLN A 16 8.56 10.62 -16.72
C GLN A 16 8.48 10.45 -15.20
N LEU A 17 7.81 9.39 -14.72
CA LEU A 17 7.68 9.12 -13.29
C LEU A 17 9.02 8.79 -12.62
N LYS A 18 9.95 8.17 -13.35
CA LYS A 18 11.32 7.95 -12.87
C LYS A 18 12.03 9.27 -12.62
N ASN A 19 11.92 10.20 -13.56
CA ASN A 19 12.56 11.52 -13.44
C ASN A 19 11.95 12.34 -12.29
N GLU A 20 10.62 12.34 -12.16
CA GLU A 20 9.93 13.06 -11.06
C GLU A 20 10.30 12.50 -9.68
N ARG A 21 10.51 11.19 -9.58
CA ARG A 21 10.84 10.55 -8.30
C ARG A 21 12.26 10.86 -7.83
N THR A 22 13.21 11.12 -8.72
CA THR A 22 14.63 11.32 -8.38
C THR A 22 14.84 12.35 -7.27
N SER A 23 14.04 13.43 -7.24
CA SER A 23 14.11 14.46 -6.19
C SER A 23 13.73 13.95 -4.79
N PHE A 24 12.88 12.91 -4.70
CA PHE A 24 12.43 12.34 -3.43
C PHE A 24 13.32 11.19 -2.94
N GLU A 25 14.06 10.54 -3.85
CA GLU A 25 14.83 9.34 -3.49
C GLU A 25 15.92 9.64 -2.47
N GLU A 26 16.65 10.75 -2.64
CA GLU A 26 17.70 11.17 -1.71
C GLU A 26 17.12 11.40 -0.30
N HIS A 27 16.01 12.13 -0.22
CA HIS A 27 15.32 12.39 1.04
C HIS A 27 14.82 11.10 1.71
N TRP A 28 14.21 10.19 0.95
CA TRP A 28 13.75 8.91 1.50
C TRP A 28 14.92 8.02 1.97
N ARG A 29 16.07 8.07 1.30
CA ARG A 29 17.27 7.34 1.73
C ARG A 29 17.80 7.88 3.06
N GLU A 30 17.89 9.21 3.19
CA GLU A 30 18.31 9.85 4.43
C GLU A 30 17.38 9.46 5.59
N LEU A 31 16.07 9.59 5.41
CA LEU A 31 15.08 9.17 6.41
C LEU A 31 15.20 7.70 6.79
N ALA A 32 15.43 6.82 5.80
CA ALA A 32 15.62 5.40 6.05
C ALA A 32 16.85 5.14 6.92
N GLU A 33 17.98 5.79 6.64
CA GLU A 33 19.23 5.58 7.40
C GLU A 33 19.10 5.96 8.88
N PHE A 34 18.30 6.98 9.21
CA PHE A 34 18.12 7.47 10.58
C PHE A 34 16.89 6.90 11.31
N ILE A 35 15.86 6.45 10.61
CA ILE A 35 14.57 6.07 11.22
C ILE A 35 14.17 4.63 10.93
N ASP A 36 14.36 4.16 9.70
CA ASP A 36 13.89 2.83 9.30
C ASP A 36 14.76 2.14 8.22
N PRO A 37 15.97 1.66 8.57
CA PRO A 37 16.97 1.30 7.57
C PRO A 37 16.64 0.06 6.75
N ARG A 38 15.66 -0.74 7.19
CA ARG A 38 15.31 -2.02 6.56
C ARG A 38 14.02 -1.98 5.73
N SER A 39 13.24 -0.90 5.80
CA SER A 39 11.92 -0.84 5.17
C SER A 39 11.94 -0.39 3.71
N THR A 40 13.06 0.16 3.24
CA THR A 40 13.18 0.69 1.87
C THR A 40 13.79 -0.32 0.89
N ARG A 41 13.40 -0.19 -0.38
CA ARG A 41 13.92 -0.99 -1.49
C ARG A 41 14.01 -0.12 -2.75
N PHE A 42 15.19 0.39 -3.06
CA PHE A 42 15.41 1.20 -4.27
C PHE A 42 15.98 0.40 -5.43
N LEU A 43 16.91 -0.52 -5.12
CA LEU A 43 17.55 -1.38 -6.10
C LEU A 43 17.02 -2.80 -6.04
N THR A 44 17.02 -3.43 -7.19
CA THR A 44 16.53 -4.79 -7.44
C THR A 44 17.44 -5.84 -6.81
N THR A 45 18.73 -5.51 -6.72
CA THR A 45 19.82 -6.32 -6.14
C THR A 45 19.87 -6.26 -4.62
N GLU A 46 19.10 -5.38 -3.98
CA GLU A 46 19.08 -5.26 -2.52
C GLU A 46 18.24 -6.34 -1.82
N ARG A 47 17.63 -7.26 -2.57
CA ARG A 47 16.88 -8.39 -2.00
C ARG A 47 17.83 -9.35 -1.30
N ASN A 48 17.48 -9.73 -0.07
CA ASN A 48 18.27 -10.63 0.79
C ASN A 48 19.69 -10.13 1.12
N ASN A 49 19.93 -8.81 1.05
CA ASN A 49 21.19 -8.25 1.50
C ASN A 49 21.23 -8.20 3.05
N GLY A 50 22.05 -9.07 3.64
CA GLY A 50 22.27 -9.17 5.08
C GLY A 50 23.26 -8.13 5.65
N SER A 51 23.71 -7.16 4.86
CA SER A 51 24.63 -6.13 5.33
C SER A 51 24.03 -5.32 6.49
N LYS A 52 24.90 -4.82 7.37
CA LYS A 52 24.49 -3.94 8.47
C LYS A 52 23.94 -2.64 7.89
N ARG A 53 22.65 -2.37 8.11
CA ARG A 53 21.99 -1.12 7.66
C ARG A 53 21.75 -0.10 8.78
N ASN A 54 21.77 -0.52 10.04
CA ASN A 54 21.49 0.36 11.19
C ASN A 54 22.73 1.14 11.68
N THR A 55 23.68 1.45 10.81
CA THR A 55 24.99 2.00 11.21
C THR A 55 24.95 3.48 11.58
N ARG A 56 23.94 4.23 11.12
CA ARG A 56 23.81 5.68 11.37
C ARG A 56 22.90 6.06 12.53
N ILE A 57 22.19 5.10 13.11
CA ILE A 57 21.31 5.37 14.26
C ILE A 57 22.16 5.44 15.52
N VAL A 58 22.49 6.65 15.96
CA VAL A 58 23.12 6.92 17.26
C VAL A 58 22.05 7.11 18.33
N ASP A 59 21.03 7.92 18.03
CA ASP A 59 19.85 8.15 18.89
C ASP A 59 18.61 7.46 18.30
N PRO A 60 17.98 6.49 19.01
CA PRO A 60 16.78 5.80 18.53
C PRO A 60 15.49 6.62 18.71
N THR A 61 15.52 7.86 19.17
CA THR A 61 14.33 8.68 19.45
C THR A 61 13.37 8.74 18.25
N ALA A 62 13.88 9.02 17.05
CA ALA A 62 13.04 9.08 15.84
C ALA A 62 12.41 7.71 15.50
N SER A 63 13.18 6.63 15.63
CA SER A 63 12.68 5.25 15.43
C SER A 63 11.57 4.88 16.43
N LYS A 64 11.70 5.33 17.69
CA LYS A 64 10.69 5.15 18.73
C LYS A 64 9.44 5.98 18.42
N ALA A 65 9.60 7.25 18.06
CA ALA A 65 8.50 8.13 17.69
C ALA A 65 7.69 7.57 16.51
N ALA A 66 8.36 7.06 15.47
CA ALA A 66 7.71 6.41 14.33
C ALA A 66 6.90 5.16 14.75
N ARG A 67 7.41 4.37 15.71
CA ARG A 67 6.69 3.20 16.25
C ARG A 67 5.47 3.61 17.08
N THR A 68 5.58 4.68 17.88
CA THR A 68 4.47 5.24 18.64
C THR A 68 3.38 5.75 17.71
N LEU A 69 3.76 6.49 16.66
CA LEU A 69 2.83 6.98 15.63
C LEU A 69 2.13 5.82 14.92
N GLN A 70 2.88 4.81 14.46
CA GLN A 70 2.34 3.59 13.86
C GLN A 70 1.28 2.92 14.76
N SER A 71 1.58 2.77 16.05
CA SER A 71 0.68 2.13 17.01
C SER A 71 -0.57 2.98 17.27
N GLY A 72 -0.39 4.30 17.36
CA GLY A 72 -1.49 5.26 17.49
C GLY A 72 -2.43 5.21 16.28
N MET A 73 -1.89 5.27 15.07
CA MET A 73 -2.67 5.18 13.83
C MET A 73 -3.44 3.86 13.71
N LEU A 74 -2.80 2.73 14.01
CA LEU A 74 -3.49 1.44 14.01
C LEU A 74 -4.66 1.43 15.01
N SER A 75 -4.43 1.87 16.25
CA SER A 75 -5.47 1.89 17.28
C SER A 75 -6.59 2.89 17.00
N GLY A 76 -6.28 4.03 16.37
CA GLY A 76 -7.20 5.13 16.14
C GLY A 76 -7.99 5.03 14.84
N ILE A 77 -7.40 4.45 13.79
CA ILE A 77 -7.97 4.42 12.44
C ILE A 77 -8.51 3.04 12.09
N THR A 78 -7.80 1.97 12.42
CA THR A 78 -8.13 0.59 11.99
C THR A 78 -7.92 -0.43 13.11
N SER A 79 -8.56 -0.18 14.25
CA SER A 79 -8.46 -1.09 15.39
C SER A 79 -9.03 -2.47 15.06
N PRO A 80 -8.30 -3.58 15.22
CA PRO A 80 -8.85 -4.92 15.00
C PRO A 80 -9.95 -5.28 16.02
N THR A 81 -9.95 -4.64 17.19
CA THR A 81 -10.86 -4.95 18.30
C THR A 81 -12.18 -4.19 18.26
N ARG A 82 -12.31 -3.20 17.37
CA ARG A 82 -13.49 -2.34 17.27
C ARG A 82 -13.83 -2.09 15.79
N PRO A 83 -15.10 -2.22 15.37
CA PRO A 83 -15.46 -1.89 14.00
C PRO A 83 -15.13 -0.43 13.67
N TRP A 84 -14.33 -0.22 12.63
CA TRP A 84 -13.78 1.09 12.24
C TRP A 84 -14.32 1.61 10.89
N PHE A 85 -15.20 0.86 10.24
CA PHE A 85 -15.94 1.28 9.04
C PHE A 85 -17.42 0.99 9.23
N LYS A 86 -18.27 1.62 8.41
CA LYS A 86 -19.71 1.35 8.39
C LYS A 86 -20.20 1.36 6.94
N LEU A 87 -21.09 0.43 6.61
CA LEU A 87 -21.74 0.39 5.31
C LEU A 87 -23.01 1.24 5.36
N ALA A 88 -23.25 2.00 4.29
CA ALA A 88 -24.44 2.81 4.12
C ALA A 88 -24.89 2.76 2.66
N THR A 89 -26.20 2.86 2.43
CA THR A 89 -26.76 3.05 1.09
C THR A 89 -26.78 4.54 0.74
N PRO A 90 -26.61 4.91 -0.55
CA PRO A 90 -26.77 6.30 -0.98
C PRO A 90 -28.17 6.85 -0.75
N ASP A 91 -29.19 5.99 -0.79
CA ASP A 91 -30.58 6.31 -0.51
C ASP A 91 -30.87 6.30 1.01
N PRO A 92 -31.26 7.43 1.62
CA PRO A 92 -31.59 7.52 3.04
C PRO A 92 -32.84 6.74 3.45
N GLU A 93 -33.82 6.55 2.57
CA GLU A 93 -35.05 5.81 2.89
C GLU A 93 -34.74 4.31 3.03
N MET A 94 -33.88 3.78 2.15
CA MET A 94 -33.39 2.41 2.26
C MET A 94 -32.57 2.17 3.54
N MET A 95 -31.87 3.18 4.07
CA MET A 95 -31.18 3.06 5.36
C MET A 95 -32.14 2.91 6.55
N GLN A 96 -33.37 3.41 6.44
CA GLN A 96 -34.40 3.28 7.48
C GLN A 96 -35.13 1.94 7.39
N TYR A 97 -35.07 1.27 6.24
CA TYR A 97 -35.69 -0.02 6.03
C TYR A 97 -34.98 -1.12 6.83
N GLY A 98 -35.67 -1.63 7.86
CA GLY A 98 -35.11 -2.58 8.82
C GLY A 98 -34.40 -3.81 8.21
N PRO A 99 -34.94 -4.46 7.17
CA PRO A 99 -34.27 -5.57 6.49
C PRO A 99 -32.93 -5.17 5.84
N VAL A 100 -32.84 -4.00 5.20
CA VAL A 100 -31.60 -3.51 4.57
C VAL A 100 -30.55 -3.24 5.63
N LYS A 101 -30.93 -2.60 6.75
CA LYS A 101 -30.02 -2.37 7.87
C LYS A 101 -29.44 -3.70 8.40
N ARG A 102 -30.29 -4.69 8.66
CA ARG A 102 -29.83 -6.03 9.10
C ARG A 102 -28.89 -6.69 8.08
N TRP A 103 -29.18 -6.57 6.80
CA TRP A 103 -28.31 -7.12 5.76
C TRP A 103 -26.93 -6.44 5.74
N LEU A 104 -26.89 -5.11 5.83
CA LEU A 104 -25.63 -4.35 5.91
C LEU A 104 -24.81 -4.74 7.15
N ASP A 105 -25.45 -4.94 8.29
CA ASP A 105 -24.78 -5.38 9.53
C ASP A 105 -24.15 -6.78 9.35
N VAL A 106 -24.84 -7.71 8.66
CA VAL A 106 -24.30 -9.04 8.33
C VAL A 106 -23.11 -8.94 7.37
N VAL A 107 -23.23 -8.14 6.30
CA VAL A 107 -22.13 -7.95 5.33
C VAL A 107 -20.92 -7.33 6.01
N MET A 108 -21.13 -6.30 6.83
CA MET A 108 -20.06 -5.65 7.59
C MET A 108 -19.35 -6.61 8.54
N THR A 109 -20.09 -7.51 9.20
CA THR A 109 -19.52 -8.55 10.06
C THR A 109 -18.66 -9.52 9.25
N ARG A 110 -19.13 -9.97 8.07
CA ARG A 110 -18.37 -10.84 7.18
C ARG A 110 -17.11 -10.18 6.65
N MET A 111 -17.17 -8.91 6.27
CA MET A 111 -15.99 -8.15 5.85
C MET A 111 -14.95 -8.05 6.97
N ASN A 112 -15.38 -7.79 8.21
CA ASN A 112 -14.48 -7.79 9.37
C ASN A 112 -13.85 -9.17 9.61
N ASP A 113 -14.61 -10.26 9.46
CA ASP A 113 -14.08 -11.62 9.60
C ASP A 113 -12.99 -11.92 8.57
N VAL A 114 -13.22 -11.59 7.30
CA VAL A 114 -12.22 -11.73 6.22
C VAL A 114 -10.95 -10.90 6.53
N MET A 115 -11.10 -9.67 6.99
CA MET A 115 -9.95 -8.83 7.36
C MET A 115 -9.19 -9.37 8.58
N ASN A 116 -9.88 -9.97 9.55
CA ASN A 116 -9.25 -10.58 10.73
C ASN A 116 -8.52 -11.90 10.41
N ARG A 117 -9.06 -12.69 9.49
CA ARG A 117 -8.45 -13.96 9.05
C ARG A 117 -7.24 -13.73 8.16
N SER A 118 -7.32 -12.74 7.27
CA SER A 118 -6.21 -12.36 6.37
C SER A 118 -5.08 -11.63 7.09
N ASN A 119 -4.02 -11.29 6.35
CA ASN A 119 -2.86 -10.57 6.89
C ASN A 119 -3.03 -9.03 6.94
N VAL A 120 -4.24 -8.49 6.77
CA VAL A 120 -4.50 -7.03 6.71
C VAL A 120 -3.95 -6.32 7.95
N TYR A 121 -4.24 -6.82 9.17
CA TYR A 121 -3.79 -6.20 10.41
C TYR A 121 -2.29 -6.37 10.69
N GLN A 122 -1.60 -7.26 9.98
CA GLN A 122 -0.14 -7.36 9.99
C GLN A 122 0.50 -6.36 9.02
N SER A 123 -0.19 -6.06 7.91
CA SER A 123 0.25 -5.16 6.86
C SER A 123 0.00 -3.68 7.17
N LEU A 124 -1.15 -3.33 7.74
CA LEU A 124 -1.54 -1.95 8.05
C LEU A 124 -0.51 -1.19 8.92
N PRO A 125 0.11 -1.79 9.97
CA PRO A 125 1.13 -1.09 10.73
C PRO A 125 2.37 -0.73 9.90
N ILE A 126 2.72 -1.55 8.89
CA ILE A 126 3.83 -1.23 7.96
C ILE A 126 3.46 0.00 7.12
N ILE A 127 2.22 0.06 6.63
CA ILE A 127 1.70 1.19 5.86
C ILE A 127 1.68 2.47 6.70
N TYR A 128 1.18 2.43 7.93
CA TYR A 128 1.16 3.61 8.81
C TYR A 128 2.55 4.10 9.17
N ARG A 129 3.50 3.19 9.38
CA ARG A 129 4.91 3.54 9.56
C ARG A 129 5.47 4.25 8.32
N HIS A 130 5.22 3.72 7.12
CA HIS A 130 5.68 4.35 5.88
C HIS A 130 5.05 5.72 5.65
N LEU A 131 3.76 5.89 5.95
CA LEU A 131 3.09 7.19 5.90
C LEU A 131 3.73 8.19 6.87
N GLY A 132 4.02 7.78 8.10
CA GLY A 132 4.65 8.64 9.10
C GLY A 132 6.10 9.02 8.79
N VAL A 133 6.86 8.12 8.18
CA VAL A 133 8.29 8.35 7.90
C VAL A 133 8.50 8.99 6.53
N PHE A 134 7.89 8.45 5.47
CA PHE A 134 8.16 8.84 4.07
C PHE A 134 7.06 9.70 3.45
N GLY A 135 5.95 9.93 4.17
CA GLY A 135 4.79 10.69 3.69
C GLY A 135 3.89 9.93 2.70
N THR A 136 4.37 8.81 2.14
CA THR A 136 3.61 7.98 1.19
C THR A 136 3.78 6.51 1.52
N ALA A 137 2.74 5.73 1.22
CA ALA A 137 2.75 4.29 1.34
C ALA A 137 1.82 3.68 0.31
N ALA A 138 2.12 2.46 -0.12
CA ALA A 138 1.28 1.71 -1.04
C ALA A 138 1.18 0.25 -0.57
N MET A 139 0.03 -0.35 -0.80
CA MET A 139 -0.27 -1.74 -0.49
C MET A 139 -1.06 -2.33 -1.65
N ALA A 140 -0.64 -3.48 -2.15
CA ALA A 140 -1.46 -4.26 -3.06
C ALA A 140 -2.40 -5.17 -2.25
N VAL A 141 -3.67 -5.24 -2.64
CA VAL A 141 -4.63 -6.21 -2.13
C VAL A 141 -4.96 -7.15 -3.29
N LEU A 142 -4.64 -8.43 -3.13
CA LEU A 142 -4.83 -9.45 -4.14
C LEU A 142 -5.83 -10.48 -3.65
N GLU A 143 -6.51 -11.14 -4.58
CA GLU A 143 -7.34 -12.30 -4.29
C GLU A 143 -6.46 -13.46 -3.81
N ASP A 144 -6.95 -14.20 -2.82
CA ASP A 144 -6.31 -15.39 -2.29
C ASP A 144 -7.34 -16.51 -2.14
N ASP A 145 -6.95 -17.73 -2.51
CA ASP A 145 -7.87 -18.87 -2.55
C ASP A 145 -8.20 -19.40 -1.14
N GLU A 146 -7.37 -19.12 -0.13
CA GLU A 146 -7.55 -19.61 1.25
C GLU A 146 -8.24 -18.57 2.15
N ASP A 147 -7.71 -17.34 2.17
CA ASP A 147 -8.15 -16.27 3.06
C ASP A 147 -8.98 -15.18 2.36
N VAL A 148 -9.40 -15.41 1.10
CA VAL A 148 -10.10 -14.48 0.20
C VAL A 148 -9.24 -13.31 -0.26
N ILE A 149 -8.49 -12.68 0.65
CA ILE A 149 -7.61 -11.56 0.35
C ILE A 149 -6.22 -11.75 0.95
N ARG A 150 -5.21 -11.30 0.21
CA ARG A 150 -3.83 -11.15 0.69
C ARG A 150 -3.32 -9.75 0.41
N THR A 151 -2.73 -9.15 1.44
CA THR A 151 -2.12 -7.82 1.34
C THR A 151 -0.61 -7.88 1.23
N HIS A 152 -0.06 -7.06 0.36
CA HIS A 152 1.38 -6.93 0.13
C HIS A 152 1.78 -5.45 0.26
N PRO A 153 2.29 -5.03 1.43
CA PRO A 153 2.90 -3.71 1.58
C PRO A 153 4.04 -3.56 0.59
N LEU A 154 4.05 -2.45 -0.13
CA LEU A 154 5.09 -2.13 -1.10
C LEU A 154 6.13 -1.25 -0.42
N PRO A 155 7.40 -1.71 -0.30
CA PRO A 155 8.49 -0.89 0.18
C PRO A 155 8.60 0.41 -0.59
N ILE A 156 8.88 1.51 0.12
CA ILE A 156 9.22 2.76 -0.56
C ILE A 156 10.44 2.51 -1.45
N GLY A 157 10.36 3.03 -2.67
CA GLY A 157 11.36 2.79 -3.69
C GLY A 157 10.99 1.68 -4.69
N SER A 158 10.00 0.83 -4.40
CA SER A 158 9.60 -0.26 -5.30
C SER A 158 8.40 0.09 -6.21
N TYR A 159 7.87 1.30 -6.15
CA TYR A 159 6.70 1.74 -6.91
C TYR A 159 6.80 3.21 -7.33
N TYR A 160 5.94 3.63 -8.26
CA TYR A 160 5.82 5.01 -8.73
C TYR A 160 4.38 5.49 -8.60
N LEU A 161 4.18 6.74 -8.23
CA LEU A 161 2.85 7.34 -8.10
C LEU A 161 2.75 8.50 -9.09
N SER A 162 1.60 8.59 -9.75
CA SER A 162 1.20 9.75 -10.53
C SER A 162 -0.18 10.18 -10.09
N ASN A 163 -0.48 11.47 -10.16
CA ASN A 163 -1.84 11.96 -9.92
C ASN A 163 -2.45 12.41 -11.24
N SER A 164 -3.72 12.06 -11.45
CA SER A 164 -4.51 12.66 -12.52
C SER A 164 -4.78 14.14 -12.23
N HIS A 165 -5.29 14.86 -13.22
CA HIS A 165 -5.68 16.27 -13.08
C HIS A 165 -6.76 16.52 -12.00
N ARG A 166 -7.45 15.47 -11.52
CA ARG A 166 -8.42 15.54 -10.40
C ARG A 166 -7.80 15.14 -9.06
N CYS A 167 -6.46 15.10 -8.98
CA CYS A 167 -5.74 14.56 -7.83
C CYS A 167 -6.11 13.10 -7.50
N GLN A 168 -6.59 12.32 -8.48
CA GLN A 168 -6.77 10.88 -8.28
C GLN A 168 -5.42 10.21 -8.50
N SER A 169 -4.92 9.52 -7.48
CA SER A 169 -3.68 8.78 -7.59
C SER A 169 -3.88 7.58 -8.53
N ILE A 170 -3.04 7.51 -9.55
CA ILE A 170 -2.87 6.36 -10.43
C ILE A 170 -1.56 5.71 -9.99
N PRO A 171 -1.59 4.77 -9.04
CA PRO A 171 -0.39 4.06 -8.64
C PRO A 171 0.10 3.22 -9.81
N ARG A 172 1.30 3.51 -10.30
CA ARG A 172 1.98 2.67 -11.28
C ARG A 172 3.03 1.84 -10.55
N ILE A 173 2.74 0.56 -10.44
CA ILE A 173 3.67 -0.35 -9.80
C ILE A 173 4.65 -0.85 -10.86
N ALA A 174 5.85 -0.29 -10.88
CA ALA A 174 6.95 -0.88 -11.63
C ALA A 174 7.74 -1.76 -10.67
N PHE A 175 7.37 -3.03 -10.61
CA PHE A 175 8.11 -4.02 -9.84
C PHE A 175 9.41 -4.37 -10.54
N SER A 176 10.45 -4.60 -9.74
CA SER A 176 11.57 -5.40 -10.18
C SER A 176 11.62 -6.69 -9.38
N SER A 177 11.40 -7.79 -10.11
CA SER A 177 11.38 -9.19 -9.66
C SER A 177 10.29 -9.56 -8.64
N MET A 178 9.17 -10.02 -9.16
CA MET A 178 8.13 -10.73 -8.41
C MET A 178 8.20 -12.23 -8.71
N THR A 179 7.83 -13.05 -7.73
CA THR A 179 7.65 -14.51 -7.90
C THR A 179 6.54 -14.76 -8.93
N ALA A 180 6.62 -15.82 -9.75
CA ALA A 180 5.75 -16.03 -10.92
C ALA A 180 4.24 -15.83 -10.68
N ARG A 181 3.72 -16.21 -9.49
CA ARG A 181 2.31 -16.02 -9.09
C ARG A 181 1.90 -14.54 -9.02
N GLN A 182 2.81 -13.64 -8.65
CA GLN A 182 2.55 -12.21 -8.48
C GLN A 182 2.60 -11.43 -9.82
N ILE A 183 3.28 -11.96 -10.83
CA ILE A 183 3.31 -11.38 -12.20
C ILE A 183 1.93 -11.51 -12.86
N GLY A 184 1.21 -12.60 -12.61
CA GLY A 184 -0.11 -12.85 -13.18
C GLY A 184 -1.20 -11.85 -12.75
N TYR A 185 -1.08 -11.27 -11.56
CA TYR A 185 -2.06 -10.29 -11.03
C TYR A 185 -1.70 -8.82 -11.32
N ALA A 186 -0.44 -8.53 -11.67
CA ALA A 186 0.01 -7.18 -12.03
C ALA A 186 -0.40 -6.80 -13.48
N VAL A 187 -0.77 -7.78 -14.29
CA VAL A 187 -1.45 -7.56 -15.58
C VAL A 187 -2.91 -7.28 -15.27
N TRP A 188 -3.35 -6.08 -15.62
CA TRP A 188 -4.70 -5.55 -15.48
C TRP A 188 -5.83 -6.60 -15.67
N PRO A 189 -6.90 -6.60 -14.85
CA PRO A 189 -8.01 -7.56 -14.96
C PRO A 189 -8.81 -7.49 -16.27
N GLY A 190 -8.62 -6.45 -17.09
CA GLY A 190 -9.35 -6.22 -18.34
C GLY A 190 -8.91 -7.07 -19.55
N GLN A 191 -8.23 -8.19 -19.34
CA GLN A 191 -7.85 -9.14 -20.40
C GLN A 191 -8.21 -10.59 -20.05
N ARG A 192 -9.14 -10.82 -19.11
CA ARG A 192 -9.86 -12.10 -19.02
C ARG A 192 -11.18 -11.98 -19.79
N GLN A 193 -11.10 -12.21 -21.10
CA GLN A 193 -12.18 -12.76 -21.92
C GLN A 193 -11.72 -14.12 -22.44
#